data_AF-A0A0C2FBZ6-F1
#
_entry.id   AF-A0A0C2FBZ6-F1
#
_cell.length_a   1.000
_cell.length_b   1.000
_cell.length_c   1.000
_cell.angle_alpha   90.00
_cell.angle_beta   90.00
_cell.angle_gamma   90.00
#
_symmetry.space_group_name_H-M   'P 1'
#
loop_
_entity.id
_entity.type
_entity.pdbx_description
1 polymer ?
#
loop_
_entity_poly.entity_id
_entity_poly.type
_entity_poly.pdbx_seq_one_letter_code
_entity_poly.pdbx_strand_id
1 'polypeptide(L)' 'MRFNTPYDELTPYQGRKKCYGEFQCQQCKRKWTSQNSVANEAQSCIKCHIPVFPHKQVPLFS' A
#
# COMPACT_ATOMS: atom_id res chain seq x y z
N MET A 1 26.48 -0.68 6.98
CA MET A 1 25.64 -1.84 6.61
C MET A 1 24.20 -1.46 6.93
N ARG A 2 23.34 -1.29 5.93
CA ARG A 2 21.92 -0.98 6.19
C ARG A 2 21.26 -2.28 6.64
N PHE A 3 20.85 -2.32 7.89
CA PHE A 3 20.07 -3.41 8.44
C PHE A 3 18.73 -3.41 7.73
N ASN A 4 18.55 -4.27 6.71
CA ASN A 4 17.23 -4.57 6.18
C ASN A 4 16.48 -5.30 7.30
N THR A 5 15.64 -4.58 8.03
CA THR A 5 14.66 -5.24 8.85
C THR A 5 13.64 -5.87 7.90
N PRO A 6 13.07 -7.06 8.21
CA PRO A 6 12.03 -7.66 7.37
C PRO A 6 10.74 -6.81 7.26
N TYR A 7 10.71 -5.65 7.94
CA TYR A 7 9.65 -4.66 7.91
C TYR A 7 9.92 -3.48 6.97
N ASP A 8 11.12 -3.39 6.36
CA ASP A 8 11.47 -2.27 5.48
C ASP A 8 10.72 -2.29 4.13
N GLU A 9 10.07 -3.40 3.76
CA GLU A 9 9.42 -3.57 2.46
C GLU A 9 7.98 -4.12 2.54
N LEU A 10 7.14 -3.51 3.38
CA LEU A 10 5.71 -3.89 3.50
C LEU A 10 4.89 -3.58 2.23
N THR A 11 5.42 -2.75 1.34
CA THR A 11 4.78 -2.43 0.06
C THR A 11 5.77 -2.44 -1.12
N PRO A 12 5.31 -2.74 -2.35
CA PRO A 12 6.20 -2.81 -3.53
C PRO A 12 6.93 -1.51 -3.86
N TYR A 13 6.35 -0.36 -3.52
CA TYR A 13 6.99 0.95 -3.68
C TYR A 13 7.65 1.39 -2.38
N GLN A 14 8.93 1.79 -2.48
CA GLN A 14 9.75 2.27 -1.36
C GLN A 14 10.16 3.74 -1.52
N GLY A 15 9.49 4.48 -2.42
CA GLY A 15 9.76 5.89 -2.61
C GLY A 15 9.02 6.78 -1.61
N ARG A 16 9.43 8.05 -1.54
CA ARG A 16 8.86 9.04 -0.62
C ARG A 16 7.67 9.83 -1.20
N LYS A 17 7.36 9.66 -2.49
CA LYS A 17 6.27 10.40 -3.16
C LYS A 17 4.97 9.60 -3.10
N LYS A 18 3.85 10.28 -3.28
CA LYS A 18 2.56 9.63 -3.45
C LYS A 18 2.53 8.81 -4.75
N CYS A 19 1.87 7.66 -4.68
CA CYS A 19 1.66 6.75 -5.79
C CYS A 19 0.19 6.28 -5.82
N TYR A 20 -0.24 5.79 -6.98
CA TYR A 20 -1.45 4.99 -7.10
C TYR A 20 -1.23 3.64 -6.42
N GLY A 21 -1.98 3.34 -5.37
CA GLY A 21 -2.03 2.01 -4.76
C GLY A 21 -3.29 1.26 -5.16
N GLU A 22 -3.15 -0.02 -5.55
CA GLU A 22 -4.26 -0.95 -5.71
C GLU A 22 -4.39 -1.80 -4.45
N PHE A 23 -5.58 -1.83 -3.87
CA PHE A 23 -5.87 -2.51 -2.60
C PHE A 23 -6.90 -3.61 -2.83
N GLN A 24 -6.75 -4.70 -2.09
CA GLN A 24 -7.73 -5.78 -2.05
C GLN A 24 -7.92 -6.24 -0.60
N CYS A 25 -9.13 -6.04 -0.06
CA CYS A 25 -9.46 -6.50 1.28
C CYS A 25 -9.52 -8.03 1.32
N GLN A 26 -8.79 -8.65 2.25
CA GLN A 26 -8.76 -10.11 2.36
C GLN A 26 -10.06 -10.69 2.93
N GLN A 27 -10.81 -9.92 3.72
CA GLN A 27 -12.09 -10.35 4.32
C GLN A 27 -13.26 -10.20 3.33
N CYS A 28 -13.54 -8.99 2.86
CA CYS A 28 -14.70 -8.74 1.99
C CYS A 28 -14.40 -8.84 0.49
N LYS A 29 -13.15 -9.13 0.10
CA LYS A 29 -12.67 -9.22 -1.29
C LYS A 29 -12.88 -7.97 -2.15
N ARG A 30 -13.27 -6.84 -1.54
CA ARG A 30 -13.43 -5.55 -2.21
C ARG A 30 -12.07 -5.09 -2.74
N LYS A 31 -12.07 -4.62 -3.98
CA LYS A 31 -10.92 -3.97 -4.62
C LYS A 31 -11.19 -2.48 -4.72
N TRP A 32 -10.17 -1.67 -4.51
CA TRP A 32 -10.21 -0.24 -4.74
C TRP A 32 -8.82 0.29 -5.06
N THR A 33 -8.77 1.49 -5.61
CA THR A 33 -7.53 2.19 -5.92
C THR A 33 -7.48 3.51 -5.16
N SER A 34 -6.28 3.98 -4.83
CA SER A 34 -6.08 5.24 -4.12
C SER A 34 -4.86 5.98 -4.66
N GLN A 35 -5.04 7.27 -4.99
CA GLN A 35 -3.96 8.17 -5.44
C GLN A 35 -3.04 8.64 -4.30
N ASN A 36 -3.45 8.43 -3.06
CA ASN A 36 -2.73 8.85 -1.87
C ASN A 36 -2.04 7.66 -1.19
N SER A 37 -1.62 6.64 -1.95
CA SER A 37 -0.82 5.56 -1.38
C SER A 37 0.63 6.04 -1.25
N VAL A 38 1.29 5.65 -0.15
CA VAL A 38 2.72 5.87 0.09
C VAL A 38 3.37 4.55 0.50
N ALA A 39 4.70 4.51 0.47
CA ALA A 39 5.47 3.34 0.88
C ALA A 39 5.16 2.94 2.33
N ASN A 40 5.02 1.64 2.57
CA ASN A 40 4.84 1.01 3.88
C ASN A 40 3.60 1.47 4.67
N GLU A 41 2.60 2.07 4.00
CA GLU A 41 1.36 2.53 4.63
C GLU A 41 0.14 1.72 4.14
N ALA A 42 -0.66 1.24 5.10
CA ALA A 42 -1.92 0.54 4.83
C ALA A 42 -3.10 1.53 4.80
N GLN A 43 -4.16 1.17 4.07
CA GLN A 43 -5.42 1.90 4.10
C GLN A 43 -6.52 1.04 4.72
N SER A 44 -7.39 1.66 5.50
CA SER A 44 -8.51 0.98 6.14
C SER A 44 -9.59 0.65 5.11
N CYS A 45 -10.00 -0.61 5.07
CA CYS A 45 -11.15 -1.01 4.27
C CYS A 45 -12.43 -0.34 4.82
N ILE A 46 -13.19 0.38 3.99
CA ILE A 46 -14.42 1.08 4.43
C ILE A 46 -15.51 0.18 5.04
N LYS A 47 -15.51 -1.12 4.70
CA LYS A 47 -16.51 -2.08 5.18
C LYS A 47 -16.03 -2.86 6.41
N CYS A 48 -14.78 -3.31 6.41
CA CYS A 48 -14.22 -4.18 7.44
C CYS A 48 -13.44 -3.41 8.50
N HIS A 49 -13.08 -2.15 8.23
CA HIS A 49 -12.22 -1.31 9.08
C HIS A 49 -10.87 -1.93 9.45
N ILE A 50 -10.40 -2.92 8.68
CA ILE A 50 -9.07 -3.52 8.83
C ILE A 50 -8.03 -2.79 7.98
N PRO A 51 -6.75 -2.77 8.41
CA PRO A 51 -5.66 -2.29 7.59
C PRO A 51 -5.43 -3.22 6.40
N VAL A 52 -5.37 -2.64 5.20
CA VAL A 52 -5.09 -3.36 3.96
C VAL A 52 -3.90 -2.69 3.28
N PHE A 53 -2.84 -3.46 3.05
CA PHE A 53 -1.69 -2.99 2.28
C PHE A 53 -1.99 -3.07 0.78
N PRO A 54 -1.45 -2.14 -0.02
CA PRO A 54 -1.58 -2.20 -1.46
C PRO A 54 -0.77 -3.37 -2.01
N HIS A 55 -1.36 -4.12 -2.94
CA HIS A 55 -0.66 -5.21 -3.63
C HIS A 55 0.09 -4.73 -4.88
N LYS A 56 -0.25 -3.53 -5.37
CA LYS A 56 0.43 -2.87 -6.47
C LYS A 56 0.51 -1.38 -6.17
N GLN A 57 1.66 -0.78 -6.45
CA GLN A 57 1.87 0.66 -6.32
C GLN A 57 2.55 1.20 -7.59
N VAL A 58 1.99 2.27 -8.16
CA VAL A 58 2.45 2.89 -9.40
C VAL A 58 2.70 4.38 -9.14
N PRO A 59 3.93 4.89 -9.30
CA PRO A 59 4.23 6.31 -9.12
C PRO A 59 3.34 7.21 -9.99
N LEU A 60 2.90 8.35 -9.47
CA LEU A 60 2.03 9.30 -10.19
C LEU A 60 2.77 10.08 -11.30
N PHE A 61 4.09 10.19 -11.18
CA PHE A 61 4.95 10.86 -12.14
C PHE A 61 6.24 10.04 -12.27
N SER A 62 6.49 9.50 -13.47
CA SER A 62 7.83 9.05 -13.88
C SER A 62 8.60 10.22 -14.43
#